data_AF-A0A449D7T6-F1
#
_entry.id   AF-A0A449D7T6-F1
#
_cell.length_a   1.000
_cell.length_b   1.000
_cell.length_c   1.000
_cell.angle_alpha   90.00
_cell.angle_beta   90.00
_cell.angle_gamma   90.00
#
_symmetry.space_group_name_H-M   'P 1'
#
loop_
_entity.id
_entity.type
_entity.pdbx_description
1 polymer ?
#
loop_
_entity_poly.entity_id
_entity_poly.type
_entity_poly.pdbx_seq_one_letter_code
_entity_poly.pdbx_strand_id
1 'polypeptide(L)'
;MDNPVSIDDVESVFGPLDDAQTRASQVWVDVAWGKLKRKVPTLVAQIQSEKADMVLVKQAVVSAVVRVLNNPKGVRSGGLDDGQFTIDVEQSSGRLYIHDDDVADLKPTWAIPGVYSLPMGVPYWE
;
A
#
# COMPACT_ATOMS: atom_id res chain seq x y z
N MET A 1 14.94 5.63 12.98
CA MET A 1 14.92 6.12 11.58
C MET A 1 13.55 6.69 11.30
N ASP A 2 13.53 7.90 10.77
CA ASP A 2 12.31 8.62 10.40
C ASP A 2 11.62 7.93 9.21
N ASN A 3 10.37 8.31 8.96
CA ASN A 3 9.59 7.75 7.87
C ASN A 3 10.15 8.25 6.53
N PRO A 4 10.58 7.35 5.61
CA PRO A 4 11.11 7.77 4.31
C PRO A 4 10.01 8.18 3.30
N VAL A 5 8.73 8.03 3.64
CA VAL A 5 7.59 8.28 2.76
C VAL A 5 6.93 9.62 3.08
N SER A 6 6.68 10.42 2.06
CA SER A 6 5.93 11.68 2.15
C SER A 6 4.54 11.59 1.50
N ILE A 7 3.74 12.65 1.62
CA ILE A 7 2.46 12.77 0.91
C ILE A 7 2.66 12.82 -0.60
N ASP A 8 3.73 13.47 -1.08
CA ASP A 8 4.05 13.53 -2.52
C ASP A 8 4.22 12.12 -3.11
N ASP A 9 4.80 11.18 -2.35
CA ASP A 9 4.92 9.78 -2.78
C ASP A 9 3.52 9.14 -2.94
N VAL A 10 2.55 9.48 -2.07
CA VAL A 10 1.16 8.99 -2.17
C VAL A 10 0.43 9.62 -3.36
N GLU A 11 0.55 10.94 -3.54
CA GLU A 11 -0.06 11.66 -4.65
C GLU A 11 0.48 11.21 -6.01
N SER A 12 1.76 10.85 -6.08
CA SER A 12 2.36 10.33 -7.31
C SER A 12 1.70 9.04 -7.82
N VAL A 13 1.09 8.26 -6.92
CA VAL A 13 0.43 6.98 -7.24
C VAL A 13 -1.10 7.13 -7.31
N PHE A 14 -1.69 7.86 -6.36
CA PHE A 14 -3.15 8.00 -6.26
C PHE A 14 -3.72 9.12 -7.14
N GLY A 15 -2.93 10.16 -7.37
CA GLY A 15 -3.38 11.45 -7.89
C GLY A 15 -3.60 12.49 -6.78
N PRO A 16 -4.05 13.70 -7.14
CA PRO A 16 -4.22 14.82 -6.20
C PRO A 16 -5.18 14.47 -5.05
N LEU A 17 -4.77 14.77 -3.82
CA LEU A 17 -5.59 14.54 -2.62
C LEU A 17 -6.36 15.81 -2.23
N ASP A 18 -7.58 15.65 -1.73
CA ASP A 18 -8.28 16.75 -1.07
C ASP A 18 -7.72 17.03 0.33
N ASP A 19 -8.16 18.12 0.98
CA ASP A 19 -7.68 18.52 2.30
C ASP A 19 -7.92 17.47 3.39
N ALA A 20 -9.03 16.72 3.30
CA ALA A 20 -9.38 15.70 4.28
C ALA A 20 -8.53 14.44 4.09
N GLN A 21 -8.35 14.04 2.82
CA GLN A 21 -7.50 12.93 2.41
C GLN A 21 -6.04 13.21 2.75
N THR A 22 -5.53 14.42 2.49
CA THR A 22 -4.16 14.82 2.83
C THR A 22 -3.89 14.67 4.33
N ARG A 23 -4.79 15.19 5.18
CA ARG A 23 -4.65 15.06 6.64
C ARG A 23 -4.71 13.61 7.11
N ALA A 24 -5.60 12.82 6.53
CA ALA A 24 -5.74 11.40 6.87
C ALA A 24 -4.52 10.58 6.42
N SER A 25 -4.07 10.79 5.18
CA SER A 25 -2.90 10.13 4.60
C SER A 25 -1.63 10.40 5.39
N GLN A 26 -1.45 11.60 5.94
CA GLN A 26 -0.26 11.92 6.75
C GLN A 26 -0.17 10.99 7.97
N VAL A 27 -1.30 10.80 8.66
CA VAL A 27 -1.38 9.89 9.81
C VAL A 27 -1.22 8.43 9.37
N TRP A 28 -1.82 8.06 8.24
CA TRP A 28 -1.76 6.68 7.74
C TRP A 28 -0.37 6.27 7.29
N VAL A 29 0.39 7.17 6.66
CA VAL A 29 1.77 6.92 6.25
C VAL A 29 2.65 6.57 7.47
N ASP A 30 2.50 7.30 8.58
CA ASP A 30 3.25 7.02 9.82
C ASP A 30 2.84 5.71 10.48
N VAL A 31 1.53 5.42 10.52
CA VAL A 31 1.04 4.17 11.07
C VAL A 31 1.48 2.97 10.22
N ALA A 32 1.45 3.11 8.89
CA ALA A 32 1.89 2.08 7.96
C ALA A 32 3.39 1.80 8.13
N TRP A 33 4.21 2.84 8.23
CA TRP A 33 5.64 2.70 8.55
C TRP A 33 5.88 1.98 9.88
N GLY A 34 5.13 2.36 10.92
CA GLY A 34 5.19 1.68 12.22
C GLY A 34 4.77 0.21 12.17
N LYS A 35 3.80 -0.14 11.32
CA LYS A 35 3.39 -1.54 11.07
C LYS A 35 4.45 -2.30 10.30
N LEU A 36 5.03 -1.71 9.27
CA LEU A 36 6.08 -2.32 8.45
C LEU A 36 7.31 -2.66 9.30
N LYS A 37 7.79 -1.72 10.14
CA LYS A 37 8.89 -1.97 11.08
C LYS A 37 8.60 -3.09 12.08
N ARG A 38 7.36 -3.23 12.54
CA ARG A 38 6.97 -4.33 13.43
C ARG A 38 6.94 -5.67 12.71
N LYS A 39 6.51 -5.68 11.44
CA LYS A 39 6.42 -6.89 10.61
C LYS A 39 7.79 -7.35 10.11
N VAL A 40 8.71 -6.42 9.88
CA VAL A 40 10.10 -6.66 9.47
C VAL A 40 11.05 -5.93 10.44
N PRO A 41 11.37 -6.51 11.61
CA PRO A 41 12.19 -5.85 12.63
C PRO A 41 13.60 -5.47 12.15
N THR A 42 14.15 -6.22 11.20
CA THR A 42 15.48 -6.00 10.62
C THR A 42 15.51 -4.91 9.55
N LEU A 43 14.35 -4.38 9.15
CA LEU A 43 14.23 -3.50 7.99
C LEU A 43 15.10 -2.24 8.11
N VAL A 44 15.11 -1.59 9.27
CA VAL A 44 15.90 -0.37 9.48
C VAL A 44 17.40 -0.66 9.30
N ALA A 45 17.88 -1.79 9.80
CA ALA A 45 19.27 -2.20 9.62
C ALA A 45 19.58 -2.57 8.17
N GLN A 46 18.63 -3.16 7.44
CA GLN A 46 18.78 -3.49 6.02
C GLN A 46 18.84 -2.23 5.15
N ILE A 47 18.00 -1.23 5.43
CA ILE A 47 18.03 0.08 4.76
C ILE A 47 19.37 0.77 5.02
N GLN A 48 19.83 0.81 6.27
CA GLN A 48 21.11 1.44 6.64
C GLN A 48 22.33 0.73 6.04
N SER A 49 22.20 -0.54 5.69
CA SER A 49 23.26 -1.32 5.04
C SER A 49 23.09 -1.43 3.53
N GLU A 50 22.17 -0.66 2.93
CA GLU A 50 21.84 -0.67 1.50
C GLU A 50 21.44 -2.06 0.96
N LYS A 51 20.99 -2.95 1.86
CA LYS A 51 20.52 -4.30 1.53
C LYS A 51 19.04 -4.37 1.21
N ALA A 52 18.28 -3.34 1.58
CA ALA A 52 16.88 -3.18 1.18
C ALA A 52 16.78 -2.03 0.18
N ASP A 53 16.06 -2.26 -0.91
CA ASP A 53 15.77 -1.21 -1.88
C ASP A 53 14.78 -0.21 -1.29
N MET A 54 15.19 1.06 -1.22
CA MET A 54 14.36 2.14 -0.69
C MET A 54 13.07 2.31 -1.50
N VAL A 55 13.11 2.03 -2.82
CA VAL A 55 11.94 2.11 -3.69
C VAL A 55 10.86 1.12 -3.24
N LEU A 56 11.25 -0.13 -2.96
CA LEU A 56 10.33 -1.17 -2.50
C LEU A 56 9.76 -0.86 -1.11
N VAL A 57 10.57 -0.29 -0.23
CA VAL A 57 10.11 0.16 1.10
C VAL A 57 9.05 1.24 0.98
N LYS A 58 9.29 2.25 0.13
CA LYS A 58 8.30 3.30 -0.13
C LYS A 58 7.03 2.72 -0.75
N GLN A 59 7.17 1.84 -1.74
CA GLN A 59 6.06 1.20 -2.43
C GLN A 59 5.16 0.41 -1.48
N ALA A 60 5.73 -0.35 -0.54
CA ALA A 60 4.97 -1.10 0.48
C ALA A 60 4.10 -0.19 1.35
N VAL A 61 4.67 0.94 1.80
CA VAL A 61 3.96 1.91 2.65
C VAL A 61 2.90 2.67 1.85
N VAL A 62 3.23 3.16 0.65
CA VAL A 62 2.29 3.88 -0.22
C VAL A 62 1.13 2.97 -0.63
N SER A 63 1.40 1.73 -1.01
CA SER A 63 0.36 0.77 -1.41
C SER A 63 -0.64 0.50 -0.29
N ALA A 64 -0.18 0.42 0.97
CA ALA A 64 -1.06 0.28 2.12
C ALA A 64 -2.00 1.48 2.29
N VAL A 65 -1.51 2.71 2.07
CA VAL A 65 -2.32 3.94 2.17
C VAL A 65 -3.29 4.08 0.99
N VAL A 66 -2.83 3.81 -0.23
CA VAL A 66 -3.66 3.84 -1.45
C VAL A 66 -4.81 2.82 -1.37
N ARG A 67 -4.59 1.63 -0.80
CA ARG A 67 -5.67 0.65 -0.55
C ARG A 67 -6.76 1.22 0.38
N VAL A 68 -6.37 1.98 1.41
CA VAL A 68 -7.33 2.63 2.33
C VAL A 68 -8.05 3.78 1.64
N LEU A 69 -7.36 4.57 0.82
CA LEU A 69 -7.97 5.66 0.03
C LEU A 69 -8.97 5.14 -1.01
N ASN A 70 -8.70 3.99 -1.64
CA ASN A 70 -9.59 3.37 -2.62
C ASN A 70 -10.80 2.67 -1.99
N ASN A 71 -10.73 2.23 -0.74
CA ASN A 71 -11.86 1.65 -0.03
C ASN A 71 -11.99 2.16 1.42
N PRO A 72 -12.29 3.46 1.60
CA PRO A 72 -12.28 4.10 2.93
C PRO A 72 -13.41 3.58 3.82
N LYS A 73 -14.47 3.02 3.22
CA LYS A 73 -15.63 2.45 3.92
C LYS A 73 -15.50 0.95 4.18
N GLY A 74 -14.47 0.27 3.68
CA GLY A 74 -14.31 -1.17 3.82
C GLY A 74 -15.51 -1.95 3.27
N VAL A 75 -16.06 -1.49 2.14
CA VAL A 75 -17.23 -2.13 1.52
C VAL A 75 -16.78 -3.48 0.97
N ARG A 76 -17.51 -4.54 1.38
CA ARG A 76 -17.13 -5.94 1.14
C ARG A 76 -17.81 -6.58 -0.08
N SER A 77 -18.98 -6.07 -0.42
CA SER A 77 -19.82 -6.58 -1.50
C SER A 77 -20.86 -5.52 -1.81
N GLY A 78 -21.05 -5.19 -3.08
CA GLY A 78 -22.14 -4.38 -3.59
C GLY A 78 -22.92 -5.20 -4.61
N GLY A 79 -24.23 -5.26 -4.45
CA GLY A 79 -25.12 -5.74 -5.51
C GLY A 79 -25.73 -4.53 -6.19
N LEU A 80 -25.53 -4.39 -7.50
CA LEU A 80 -26.45 -3.65 -8.36
C LEU A 80 -27.42 -4.66 -8.97
N ASP A 81 -28.61 -4.18 -9.36
CA ASP A 81 -29.76 -5.00 -9.76
C ASP A 81 -29.43 -6.09 -10.80
N ASP A 82 -28.37 -5.90 -11.60
CA ASP A 82 -27.93 -6.81 -12.67
C ASP A 82 -26.53 -7.44 -12.49
N GLY A 83 -25.87 -7.31 -11.33
CA GLY A 83 -24.52 -7.87 -11.16
C GLY A 83 -23.98 -7.92 -9.72
N GLN A 84 -23.40 -9.08 -9.36
CA GLN A 84 -22.61 -9.25 -8.14
C GLN A 84 -21.12 -9.11 -8.43
N PHE A 85 -20.44 -8.27 -7.65
CA PHE A 85 -18.98 -8.24 -7.60
C PHE A 85 -18.50 -8.51 -6.16
N THR A 86 -17.53 -9.42 -6.04
CA THR A 86 -16.84 -9.72 -4.80
C THR A 86 -15.52 -8.96 -4.81
N ILE A 87 -15.38 -7.98 -3.91
CA ILE A 87 -14.10 -7.29 -3.69
C ILE A 87 -13.25 -8.18 -2.77
N ASP A 88 -11.99 -8.39 -3.16
CA ASP A 88 -11.04 -9.24 -2.44
C ASP A 88 -11.01 -8.91 -0.94
N VAL A 89 -10.97 -9.94 -0.09
CA VAL A 89 -11.01 -9.87 1.39
C VAL A 89 -9.98 -8.90 1.95
N GLU A 90 -8.85 -8.76 1.26
CA GLU A 90 -7.76 -7.89 1.67
C GLU A 90 -8.03 -6.41 1.32
N GLN A 91 -8.59 -6.10 0.15
CA GLN A 91 -9.08 -4.74 -0.16
C GLN A 91 -10.35 -4.37 0.64
N SER A 92 -11.14 -5.37 0.99
CA SER A 92 -12.47 -5.31 1.63
C SER A 92 -12.44 -4.88 3.10
N SER A 93 -11.27 -4.86 3.75
CA SER A 93 -11.21 -4.53 5.18
C SER A 93 -11.26 -3.02 5.49
N GLY A 94 -10.92 -2.13 4.54
CA GLY A 94 -10.70 -0.71 4.80
C GLY A 94 -9.64 -0.43 5.87
N ARG A 95 -8.87 -1.46 6.26
CA ARG A 95 -7.85 -1.37 7.30
C ARG A 95 -6.54 -1.01 6.65
N LEU A 96 -5.79 -0.14 7.32
CA LEU A 96 -4.39 0.07 7.00
C LEU A 96 -3.59 -1.16 7.42
N TYR A 97 -3.17 -2.01 6.49
CA TYR A 97 -2.30 -3.15 6.77
C TYR A 97 -1.20 -3.23 5.70
N ILE A 98 -0.08 -3.85 6.07
CA ILE A 98 0.99 -4.19 5.13
C ILE A 98 0.70 -5.58 4.60
N HIS A 99 0.61 -5.74 3.28
CA HIS A 99 0.32 -7.02 2.65
C HIS A 99 1.47 -8.01 2.84
N ASP A 100 1.22 -9.31 2.64
CA ASP A 100 2.29 -10.30 2.71
C ASP A 100 3.21 -10.23 1.48
N ASP A 101 2.67 -9.91 0.30
CA ASP A 101 3.46 -9.66 -0.91
C ASP A 101 4.41 -8.47 -0.75
N ASP A 102 3.95 -7.35 -0.16
CA ASP A 102 4.81 -6.20 0.12
C ASP A 102 6.01 -6.58 1.01
N VAL A 103 5.82 -7.57 1.89
CA VAL A 103 6.89 -8.09 2.75
C VAL A 103 7.75 -9.12 2.02
N ALA A 104 7.17 -9.87 1.09
CA ALA A 104 7.90 -10.82 0.26
C ALA A 104 8.90 -10.08 -0.64
N ASP A 105 8.50 -8.96 -1.22
CA ASP A 105 9.35 -8.11 -2.06
C ASP A 105 10.54 -7.50 -1.29
N LEU A 106 10.38 -7.31 0.03
CA LEU A 106 11.45 -6.81 0.91
C LEU A 106 12.40 -7.91 1.38
N LYS A 107 12.04 -9.18 1.24
CA LYS A 107 12.94 -10.28 1.58
C LYS A 107 13.89 -10.52 0.40
N PRO A 108 15.17 -10.82 0.64
CA PRO A 108 16.06 -11.23 -0.43
C PRO A 108 15.53 -12.54 -1.04
N THR A 109 14.86 -12.44 -2.18
CA THR A 109 14.36 -13.58 -2.94
C THR A 109 15.55 -14.24 -3.62
N TRP A 110 15.92 -15.44 -3.16
CA TRP A 110 16.72 -16.34 -3.97
C TRP A 110 15.92 -16.58 -5.26
N ALA A 111 16.40 -16.04 -6.38
CA ALA A 111 15.61 -15.82 -7.58
C ALA A 111 14.90 -17.10 -8.07
N ILE A 112 13.58 -17.14 -7.93
CA ILE A 112 12.70 -17.97 -8.75
C ILE A 112 11.93 -16.98 -9.63
N PRO A 113 12.03 -17.06 -10.97
CA PRO A 113 11.40 -16.09 -11.85
C PRO A 113 9.88 -16.26 -11.79
N GLY A 114 9.21 -15.33 -11.11
CA GLY A 114 7.75 -15.21 -11.07
C GLY A 114 7.30 -13.99 -11.87
N VAL A 115 6.18 -14.13 -12.58
CA VAL A 115 5.51 -13.04 -13.29
C VAL A 115 4.73 -12.19 -12.28
N TYR A 116 4.96 -10.88 -12.26
CA TYR A 116 4.22 -9.94 -11.42
C TYR A 116 3.29 -9.11 -12.31
N SER A 117 2.03 -8.97 -11.91
CA SER A 117 1.07 -8.06 -12.54
C SER A 117 0.79 -6.88 -11.62
N LEU A 118 1.07 -5.67 -12.10
CA LEU A 118 0.60 -4.44 -11.48
C LEU A 118 -0.77 -4.11 -12.13
N PRO A 119 -1.88 -4.16 -11.39
CA PRO A 119 -3.16 -3.76 -11.95
C PRO A 119 -3.12 -2.25 -12.21
N MET A 120 -3.07 -1.88 -13.49
CA MET A 120 -3.29 -0.50 -13.92
C MET A 120 -4.74 -0.15 -13.59
N GLY A 121 -4.94 0.83 -12.70
CA GLY A 121 -6.28 1.29 -12.30
C GLY A 121 -7.12 1.60 -13.53
N VAL A 122 -8.33 1.04 -13.57
CA VAL A 122 -9.26 1.25 -14.69
C VAL A 122 -9.65 2.72 -14.70
N PRO A 123 -9.42 3.46 -15.79
CA PRO A 123 -9.77 4.85 -15.82
C PRO A 123 -11.29 5.01 -15.98
N TYR A 124 -11.91 5.72 -15.04
CA TYR A 124 -13.32 6.08 -15.13
C TYR A 124 -13.47 7.27 -16.08
N TRP A 125 -13.68 6.99 -17.37
CA TRP A 125 -14.40 7.90 -18.25
C TRP A 125 -15.64 7.17 -18.80
N GLU A 126 -16.81 7.68 -18.42
CA GLU A 126 -18.04 7.68 -19.23
C GLU A 126 -18.33 9.12 -19.64
#